data_AF-A0A7J9ERR3-F1
#
_entry.id   AF-A0A7J9ERR3-F1
#
_cell.length_a   1.000
_cell.length_b   1.000
_cell.length_c   1.000
_cell.angle_alpha   90.00
_cell.angle_beta   90.00
_cell.angle_gamma   90.00
#
_symmetry.space_group_name_H-M   'P 1'
#
loop_
_entity.id
_entity.type
_entity.pdbx_description
1 polymer ?
#
loop_
_entity_poly.entity_id
_entity_poly.type
_entity_poly.pdbx_seq_one_letter_code
_entity_poly.pdbx_strand_id
1 'polypeptide(L)'
;MADSGGSASANRMLCSVPERLQLHMAMLALQFGYAGFHVVSRAALNMGISKLVFPVYRNIIALLLLLPFAYFLEKKERPPITLNFLLQFFLLALVGITANQGFYLLGLDNTSPTFASAIQNSVPAITFLMAAILRIEKVRLNRKDGISKVAGTILCVAGASVITLYKGPTIYSPTPPLNRPTPTFVSLGDAEGKNWTLGCLYLIGHCLSWSGWLVLQAPVLKKYPARLSVTSYTCFFGLIQFLVIAAFAERDPQAWMFHSGGELFTILYA
;
A
#
# COMPACT_ATOMS: atom_id res chain seq x y z
N MET A 1 -57.09 6.56 -12.70
CA MET A 1 -56.08 7.62 -12.92
C MET A 1 -55.18 7.59 -11.68
N ALA A 2 -54.08 6.83 -11.68
CA ALA A 2 -52.76 7.20 -12.27
C ALA A 2 -52.28 8.54 -11.68
N ASP A 3 -51.18 8.69 -10.95
CA ASP A 3 -49.89 8.01 -10.98
C ASP A 3 -49.20 8.07 -9.60
N SER A 4 -48.75 6.92 -9.08
CA SER A 4 -47.84 6.84 -7.93
C SER A 4 -46.74 5.80 -8.22
N GLY A 5 -46.08 5.94 -9.37
CA GLY A 5 -45.09 4.98 -9.89
C GLY A 5 -43.64 5.44 -9.90
N GLY A 6 -43.34 6.72 -9.68
CA GLY A 6 -42.02 7.30 -9.99
C GLY A 6 -40.94 7.13 -8.92
N SER A 7 -41.28 7.18 -7.63
CA SER A 7 -40.26 7.32 -6.57
C SER A 7 -39.84 6.01 -5.88
N ALA A 8 -40.58 4.92 -6.08
CA ALA A 8 -40.26 3.62 -5.47
C ALA A 8 -39.33 2.75 -6.33
N SER A 9 -39.12 3.11 -7.60
CA SER A 9 -38.35 2.30 -8.55
C SER A 9 -36.84 2.60 -8.48
N ALA A 10 -36.44 3.86 -8.25
CA ALA A 10 -35.02 4.23 -8.14
C ALA A 10 -34.33 3.63 -6.90
N ASN A 11 -35.06 3.44 -5.80
CA ASN A 11 -34.53 2.81 -4.57
C ASN A 11 -34.60 1.27 -4.56
N ARG A 12 -35.22 0.64 -5.56
CA ARG A 12 -35.29 -0.83 -5.68
C ARG A 12 -34.33 -1.43 -6.70
N MET A 13 -33.67 -0.59 -7.51
CA MET A 13 -32.86 -1.05 -8.64
C MET A 13 -31.35 -1.13 -8.36
N LEU A 14 -30.87 -0.58 -7.23
CA LEU A 14 -29.60 -1.02 -6.65
C LEU A 14 -29.86 -2.35 -5.95
N CYS A 15 -29.78 -3.42 -6.74
CA CYS A 15 -29.95 -4.81 -6.33
C CYS A 15 -29.32 -5.07 -4.96
N SER A 16 -30.06 -5.85 -4.17
CA SER A 16 -29.67 -6.50 -2.92
C SER A 16 -28.48 -7.45 -3.12
N VAL A 17 -27.32 -6.91 -3.49
CA VAL A 17 -26.07 -7.66 -3.55
C VAL A 17 -25.76 -8.08 -2.11
N PRO A 18 -25.59 -9.38 -1.83
CA PRO A 18 -25.25 -9.84 -0.49
C PRO A 18 -24.00 -9.11 0.03
N GLU A 19 -24.01 -8.67 1.30
CA GLU A 19 -22.90 -7.92 1.90
C GLU A 19 -21.55 -8.61 1.69
N ARG A 20 -21.53 -9.94 1.80
CA ARG A 20 -20.33 -10.75 1.49
C ARG A 20 -19.84 -10.53 0.06
N LEU A 21 -20.74 -10.57 -0.93
CA LEU A 21 -20.36 -10.35 -2.33
C LEU A 21 -19.85 -8.91 -2.54
N GLN A 22 -20.46 -7.91 -1.90
CA GLN A 22 -19.98 -6.53 -1.95
C GLN A 22 -18.55 -6.40 -1.41
N LEU A 23 -18.24 -7.05 -0.28
CA LEU A 23 -16.90 -7.06 0.31
C LEU A 23 -15.87 -7.74 -0.61
N HIS A 24 -16.23 -8.86 -1.26
CA HIS A 24 -15.33 -9.55 -2.18
C HIS A 24 -15.07 -8.71 -3.44
N MET A 25 -16.11 -8.08 -4.00
CA MET A 25 -15.97 -7.19 -5.16
C MET A 25 -15.12 -5.95 -4.82
N ALA A 26 -15.32 -5.36 -3.64
CA ALA A 26 -14.50 -4.23 -3.18
C ALA A 26 -13.03 -4.63 -3.00
N MET A 27 -12.76 -5.80 -2.42
CA MET A 27 -11.40 -6.32 -2.28
C MET A 27 -10.76 -6.62 -3.65
N LEU A 28 -11.51 -7.20 -4.59
CA LEU A 28 -11.00 -7.47 -5.94
C LEU A 28 -10.64 -6.17 -6.67
N ALA A 29 -11.51 -5.17 -6.61
CA ALA A 29 -11.25 -3.85 -7.20
C ALA A 29 -10.02 -3.17 -6.56
N LEU A 30 -9.89 -3.26 -5.23
CA LEU A 30 -8.72 -2.74 -4.52
C LEU A 30 -7.43 -3.42 -4.99
N GLN A 31 -7.42 -4.75 -5.15
CA GLN A 31 -6.24 -5.47 -5.61
C GLN A 31 -5.87 -5.15 -7.06
N PHE A 32 -6.86 -4.92 -7.93
CA PHE A 32 -6.60 -4.44 -9.28
C PHE A 32 -5.93 -3.06 -9.27
N GLY A 33 -6.39 -2.16 -8.39
CA GLY A 33 -5.75 -0.87 -8.15
C GLY A 33 -4.30 -1.00 -7.67
N TYR A 34 -4.03 -1.87 -6.70
CA TYR A 34 -2.66 -2.13 -6.22
C TYR A 34 -1.74 -2.71 -7.32
N ALA A 35 -2.26 -3.61 -8.16
CA ALA A 35 -1.50 -4.15 -9.29
C ALA A 35 -1.07 -3.04 -10.27
N GLY A 36 -2.00 -2.14 -10.62
CA GLY A 36 -1.68 -0.98 -11.45
C GLY A 36 -0.72 0.00 -10.75
N PHE A 37 -0.87 0.20 -9.45
CA PHE A 37 0.01 1.08 -8.65
C PHE A 37 1.48 0.68 -8.76
N HIS A 38 1.79 -0.63 -8.77
CA HIS A 38 3.15 -1.11 -8.97
C HIS A 38 3.76 -0.71 -10.32
N VAL A 39 2.97 -0.84 -11.39
CA VAL A 39 3.39 -0.50 -12.74
C VAL A 39 3.54 1.01 -12.91
N VAL A 40 2.55 1.77 -12.44
CA VAL A 40 2.53 3.24 -12.50
C VAL A 40 3.66 3.85 -11.68
N SER A 41 3.92 3.35 -10.47
CA SER A 41 5.06 3.80 -9.66
C SER A 41 6.38 3.57 -10.37
N ARG A 42 6.55 2.42 -11.03
CA ARG A 42 7.77 2.16 -11.80
C ARG A 42 7.89 3.05 -13.03
N ALA A 43 6.79 3.34 -13.71
CA ALA A 43 6.76 4.30 -14.80
C ALA A 43 7.18 5.70 -14.32
N ALA A 44 6.63 6.16 -13.18
CA ALA A 44 6.99 7.43 -12.56
C ALA A 44 8.50 7.53 -12.25
N LEU A 45 9.08 6.47 -11.67
CA LEU A 45 10.51 6.42 -11.38
C LEU A 45 11.37 6.42 -12.66
N ASN A 46 10.93 5.73 -13.71
CA ASN A 46 11.62 5.72 -15.01
C ASN A 46 11.55 7.09 -15.72
N MET A 47 10.51 7.89 -15.47
CA MET A 47 10.40 9.28 -15.94
C MET A 47 11.28 10.26 -15.14
N GLY A 48 11.94 9.79 -14.07
CA GLY A 48 12.83 10.61 -13.25
C GLY A 48 12.14 11.36 -12.11
N ILE A 49 10.88 11.05 -11.79
CA ILE A 49 10.21 11.67 -10.63
C ILE A 49 10.98 11.30 -9.35
N SER A 50 11.26 12.31 -8.51
CA SER A 50 11.94 12.10 -7.24
C SER A 50 11.15 11.17 -6.32
N LYS A 51 11.87 10.25 -5.69
CA LYS A 51 11.34 9.23 -4.76
C LYS A 51 10.79 9.84 -3.47
N LEU A 52 11.16 11.08 -3.17
CA LEU A 52 10.67 11.85 -2.02
C LEU A 52 9.51 12.77 -2.39
N VAL A 53 9.56 13.37 -3.59
CA VAL A 53 8.50 14.26 -4.07
C VAL A 53 7.24 13.48 -4.47
N PHE A 54 7.39 12.31 -5.09
CA PHE A 54 6.28 11.43 -5.46
C PHE A 54 5.32 11.13 -4.28
N PRO A 55 5.79 10.61 -3.12
CA PRO A 55 4.91 10.36 -1.99
C PRO A 55 4.37 11.65 -1.36
N VAL A 56 5.07 12.79 -1.45
CA VAL A 56 4.52 14.09 -0.99
C VAL A 56 3.24 14.43 -1.76
N TYR A 57 3.29 14.42 -3.10
CA TYR A 57 2.10 14.73 -3.91
C TYR A 57 0.96 13.74 -3.67
N ARG A 58 1.27 12.44 -3.57
CA ARG A 58 0.27 11.41 -3.26
C ARG A 58 -0.41 11.65 -1.92
N ASN A 59 0.34 11.99 -0.87
CA ASN A 59 -0.23 12.27 0.44
C ASN A 59 -1.04 13.58 0.47
N ILE A 60 -0.68 14.59 -0.32
CA ILE A 60 -1.50 15.81 -0.50
C ILE A 60 -2.84 15.43 -1.12
N ILE A 61 -2.84 14.69 -2.24
CA ILE A 61 -4.07 14.26 -2.91
C ILE A 61 -4.93 13.39 -1.99
N ALA A 62 -4.32 12.41 -1.34
CA ALA A 62 -5.02 11.55 -0.37
C ALA A 62 -5.64 12.36 0.77
N LEU A 63 -4.93 13.36 1.31
CA LEU A 63 -5.46 14.22 2.36
C LEU A 63 -6.61 15.09 1.85
N LEU A 64 -6.49 15.71 0.67
CA LEU A 64 -7.56 16.52 0.08
C LEU A 64 -8.82 15.70 -0.21
N LEU A 65 -8.66 14.44 -0.61
CA LEU A 65 -9.78 13.53 -0.83
C LEU A 65 -10.38 13.04 0.49
N LEU A 66 -9.56 12.60 1.45
CA LEU A 66 -10.06 11.97 2.69
C LEU A 66 -10.59 12.97 3.72
N LEU A 67 -9.98 14.15 3.83
CA LEU A 67 -10.28 15.11 4.89
C LEU A 67 -11.75 15.58 4.89
N PRO A 68 -12.39 15.89 3.73
CA PRO A 68 -13.82 16.21 3.69
C PRO A 68 -14.68 15.05 4.20
N PHE A 69 -14.44 13.82 3.73
CA PHE A 69 -15.24 12.67 4.18
C PHE A 69 -15.01 12.38 5.67
N ALA A 70 -13.78 12.48 6.15
CA ALA A 70 -13.47 12.33 7.57
C ALA A 70 -14.22 13.38 8.41
N TYR A 71 -14.27 14.63 7.96
CA TYR A 71 -14.98 15.69 8.67
C TYR A 71 -16.50 15.50 8.65
N PHE A 72 -17.09 15.17 7.50
CA PHE A 72 -18.55 15.11 7.36
C PHE A 72 -19.15 13.80 7.87
N LEU A 73 -18.52 12.64 7.61
CA LEU A 73 -19.09 11.33 7.97
C LEU A 73 -18.82 10.97 9.43
N GLU A 74 -17.64 11.32 9.97
CA GLU A 74 -17.21 10.85 11.30
C GLU A 74 -17.30 11.91 12.39
N LYS A 75 -17.90 13.07 12.11
CA LYS A 75 -18.00 14.20 13.07
C LYS A 75 -18.52 13.77 14.45
N LYS A 76 -19.48 12.85 14.48
CA LYS A 76 -20.15 12.39 15.70
C LYS A 76 -19.42 11.26 16.43
N GLU A 77 -18.64 10.47 15.71
CA GLU A 77 -17.93 9.30 16.27
C GLU A 77 -16.53 9.64 16.78
N ARG A 78 -16.10 10.89 16.54
CA ARG A 78 -14.74 11.37 16.78
C ARG A 78 -14.50 11.71 18.27
N PRO A 79 -13.60 10.99 18.96
CA PRO A 79 -13.16 11.40 20.30
C PRO A 79 -12.35 12.70 20.27
N PRO A 80 -12.26 13.42 21.40
CA PRO A 80 -11.40 14.59 21.49
C PRO A 80 -9.92 14.21 21.25
N ILE A 81 -9.21 15.07 20.52
CA ILE A 81 -7.79 14.86 20.25
C ILE A 81 -6.98 15.18 21.50
N THR A 82 -6.19 14.20 21.93
CA THR A 82 -5.22 14.34 23.01
C THR A 82 -3.81 14.25 22.45
N LEU A 83 -2.82 14.76 23.19
CA LEU A 83 -1.41 14.65 22.79
C LEU A 83 -0.98 13.19 22.56
N ASN A 84 -1.51 12.26 23.36
CA ASN A 84 -1.24 10.83 23.19
C ASN A 84 -1.75 10.30 21.84
N PHE A 85 -2.94 10.73 21.39
CA PHE A 85 -3.43 10.36 20.06
C PHE A 85 -2.59 10.99 18.95
N LEU A 86 -2.16 12.24 19.10
CA LEU A 86 -1.27 12.88 18.11
C LEU A 86 0.05 12.12 17.98
N LEU A 87 0.66 11.71 19.09
CA LEU A 87 1.88 10.88 19.08
C LEU A 87 1.63 9.52 18.42
N GLN A 88 0.51 8.86 18.72
CA GLN A 88 0.14 7.60 18.08
C GLN A 88 -0.05 7.76 16.57
N PHE A 89 -0.74 8.82 16.11
CA PHE A 89 -0.92 9.11 14.68
C PHE A 89 0.40 9.45 14.00
N PHE A 90 1.28 10.20 14.67
CA PHE A 90 2.62 10.50 14.15
C PHE A 90 3.47 9.23 13.98
N LEU A 91 3.48 8.33 14.97
CA LEU A 91 4.19 7.06 14.88
C LEU A 91 3.57 6.14 13.82
N LEU A 92 2.24 6.13 13.72
CA LEU A 92 1.53 5.37 12.70
C LEU A 92 1.85 5.90 11.30
N ALA A 93 2.01 7.21 11.14
CA ALA A 93 2.45 7.83 9.90
C ALA A 93 3.91 7.51 9.57
N LEU A 94 4.78 7.52 10.57
CA LEU A 94 6.19 7.19 10.40
C LEU A 94 6.35 5.77 9.85
N VAL A 95 5.62 4.82 10.42
CA VAL A 95 5.67 3.41 10.01
C VAL A 95 4.88 3.19 8.71
N GLY A 96 3.63 3.64 8.63
CA GLY A 96 2.70 3.29 7.55
C GLY A 96 2.76 4.15 6.29
N ILE A 97 3.32 5.35 6.38
CA ILE A 97 3.47 6.27 5.26
C ILE A 97 4.95 6.44 4.95
N THR A 98 5.73 7.00 5.87
CA THR A 98 7.11 7.42 5.60
C THR A 98 8.05 6.23 5.33
N ALA A 99 8.18 5.31 6.30
CA ALA A 99 8.98 4.11 6.13
C ALA A 99 8.41 3.21 5.04
N ASN A 100 7.10 2.95 5.08
CA ASN A 100 6.43 2.08 4.13
C ASN A 100 6.60 2.54 2.66
N GLN A 101 6.26 3.78 2.34
CA GLN A 101 6.33 4.31 0.97
C GLN A 101 7.78 4.59 0.55
N GLY A 102 8.62 5.09 1.48
CA GLY A 102 10.03 5.38 1.19
C GLY A 102 10.80 4.10 0.83
N PHE A 103 10.69 3.06 1.67
CA PHE A 103 11.29 1.77 1.39
C PHE A 103 10.72 1.11 0.13
N TYR A 104 9.42 1.27 -0.13
CA TYR A 104 8.83 0.79 -1.37
C TYR A 104 9.47 1.44 -2.61
N LEU A 105 9.60 2.76 -2.65
CA LEU A 105 10.12 3.47 -3.83
C LEU A 105 11.62 3.23 -4.03
N LEU A 106 12.40 3.19 -2.94
CA LEU A 106 13.82 2.85 -2.99
C LEU A 106 14.04 1.39 -3.42
N GLY A 107 13.20 0.48 -2.93
CA GLY A 107 13.18 -0.92 -3.34
C GLY A 107 12.83 -1.06 -4.82
N LEU A 108 11.69 -0.48 -5.22
CA LEU A 108 11.18 -0.53 -6.59
C LEU A 108 12.14 0.08 -7.61
N ASP A 109 12.90 1.11 -7.25
CA ASP A 109 13.91 1.67 -8.15
C ASP A 109 15.01 0.66 -8.49
N ASN A 110 15.44 -0.11 -7.49
CA ASN A 110 16.51 -1.10 -7.59
C ASN A 110 16.02 -2.49 -8.01
N THR A 111 14.71 -2.73 -8.03
CA THR A 111 14.10 -4.02 -8.43
C THR A 111 13.06 -3.87 -9.54
N SER A 112 12.18 -4.86 -9.70
CA SER A 112 11.05 -4.83 -10.64
C SER A 112 9.70 -4.73 -9.92
N PRO A 113 8.64 -4.23 -10.59
CA PRO A 113 7.26 -4.26 -10.09
C PRO A 113 6.79 -5.65 -9.69
N THR A 114 7.14 -6.67 -10.49
CA THR A 114 6.77 -8.07 -10.25
C THR A 114 7.42 -8.61 -8.98
N PHE A 115 8.69 -8.25 -8.72
CA PHE A 115 9.35 -8.66 -7.48
C PHE A 115 8.74 -7.94 -6.26
N ALA A 116 8.47 -6.64 -6.39
CA ALA A 116 7.83 -5.86 -5.33
C ALA A 116 6.41 -6.37 -4.99
N SER A 117 5.61 -6.79 -5.97
CA SER A 117 4.30 -7.40 -5.71
C SER A 117 4.41 -8.81 -5.13
N ALA A 118 5.39 -9.62 -5.58
CA ALA A 118 5.60 -10.97 -5.07
C ALA A 118 5.99 -10.97 -3.59
N ILE A 119 6.93 -10.13 -3.18
CA ILE A 119 7.42 -10.09 -1.79
C ILE A 119 6.34 -9.60 -0.81
N GLN A 120 5.38 -8.77 -1.26
CA GLN A 120 4.25 -8.34 -0.44
C GLN A 120 3.31 -9.49 -0.04
N ASN A 121 3.33 -10.63 -0.73
CA ASN A 121 2.58 -11.81 -0.30
C ASN A 121 3.05 -12.37 1.05
N SER A 122 4.22 -11.95 1.53
CA SER A 122 4.71 -12.26 2.89
C SER A 122 4.12 -11.37 3.99
N VAL A 123 3.48 -10.24 3.65
CA VAL A 123 2.92 -9.27 4.62
C VAL A 123 1.94 -9.93 5.59
N PRO A 124 0.96 -10.77 5.19
CA PRO A 124 0.07 -11.41 6.16
C PRO A 124 0.80 -12.31 7.16
N ALA A 125 1.84 -13.03 6.72
CA ALA A 125 2.64 -13.88 7.59
C ALA A 125 3.48 -13.08 8.59
N ILE A 126 4.15 -12.02 8.12
CA ILE A 126 4.91 -11.09 8.97
C ILE A 126 3.97 -10.41 9.98
N THR A 127 2.78 -9.97 9.52
CA THR A 127 1.75 -9.34 10.36
C THR A 127 1.31 -10.27 11.48
N PHE A 128 1.03 -11.54 11.18
CA PHE A 128 0.64 -12.52 12.20
C PHE A 128 1.75 -12.75 13.22
N LEU A 129 2.98 -12.98 12.75
CA LEU A 129 4.14 -13.17 13.62
C LEU A 129 4.33 -11.98 14.56
N MET A 130 4.29 -10.76 14.02
CA MET A 130 4.47 -9.55 14.80
C MET A 130 3.31 -9.31 15.79
N ALA A 131 2.06 -9.57 15.40
CA ALA A 131 0.91 -9.50 16.29
C ALA A 131 0.99 -10.50 17.45
N ALA A 132 1.52 -11.70 17.20
CA ALA A 132 1.77 -12.72 18.21
C ALA A 132 2.89 -12.30 19.18
N ILE A 133 4.01 -11.79 18.65
CA ILE A 133 5.16 -11.28 19.46
C ILE A 133 4.71 -10.14 20.37
N LEU A 134 3.96 -9.17 19.83
CA LEU A 134 3.42 -8.03 20.59
C LEU A 134 2.26 -8.40 21.52
N ARG A 135 1.88 -9.69 21.60
CA ARG A 135 0.76 -10.21 22.40
C ARG A 135 -0.59 -9.52 22.12
N ILE A 136 -0.72 -8.92 20.95
CA ILE A 136 -2.00 -8.36 20.47
C ILE A 136 -2.92 -9.51 20.07
N GLU A 137 -2.34 -10.57 19.48
CA GLU A 137 -3.03 -11.80 19.13
C GLU A 137 -2.75 -12.92 20.16
N LYS A 138 -3.80 -13.55 20.69
CA LYS A 138 -3.66 -14.65 21.67
C LYS A 138 -3.67 -16.01 20.96
N VAL A 139 -2.48 -16.52 20.63
CA VAL A 139 -2.31 -17.84 20.01
C VAL A 139 -2.41 -18.93 21.08
N ARG A 140 -3.55 -19.64 21.13
CA ARG A 140 -3.78 -20.77 22.04
C ARG A 140 -3.70 -22.08 21.27
N LEU A 141 -2.53 -22.72 21.24
CA LEU A 141 -2.29 -23.96 20.49
C LEU A 141 -3.13 -25.16 20.98
N ASN A 142 -3.68 -25.08 22.18
CA ASN A 142 -4.59 -26.10 22.72
C ASN A 142 -6.05 -25.98 22.21
N ARG A 143 -6.37 -24.92 21.45
CA ARG A 143 -7.72 -24.71 20.88
C ARG A 143 -7.68 -24.84 19.37
N LYS A 144 -8.77 -25.36 18.79
CA LYS A 144 -8.96 -25.41 17.33
C LYS A 144 -8.76 -24.04 16.66
N ASP A 145 -9.21 -22.96 17.31
CA ASP A 145 -9.03 -21.58 16.83
C ASP A 145 -7.56 -21.12 16.78
N GLY A 146 -6.70 -21.64 17.67
CA GLY A 146 -5.28 -21.31 17.64
C GLY A 146 -4.53 -22.13 16.60
N ILE A 147 -4.89 -23.41 16.46
CA ILE A 147 -4.36 -24.30 15.44
C ILE A 147 -4.72 -23.77 14.04
N SER A 148 -5.96 -23.33 13.81
CA SER A 148 -6.38 -22.79 12.52
C SER A 148 -5.65 -21.51 12.12
N LYS A 149 -5.33 -20.63 13.09
CA LYS A 149 -4.52 -19.43 12.85
C LYS A 149 -3.11 -19.78 12.37
N VAL A 150 -2.43 -20.68 13.09
CA VAL A 150 -1.06 -21.09 12.74
C VAL A 150 -1.04 -21.85 11.41
N ALA A 151 -1.99 -22.78 11.20
CA ALA A 151 -2.11 -23.51 9.93
C ALA A 151 -2.38 -22.56 8.76
N GLY A 152 -3.26 -21.56 8.93
CA GLY A 152 -3.51 -20.53 7.94
C GLY A 152 -2.27 -19.68 7.62
N THR A 153 -1.47 -19.33 8.64
CA THR A 153 -0.19 -18.64 8.43
C THR A 153 0.81 -19.49 7.65
N ILE A 154 0.98 -20.77 8.01
CA ILE A 154 1.87 -21.69 7.30
C ILE A 154 1.44 -21.84 5.84
N LEU A 155 0.13 -22.02 5.61
CA LEU A 155 -0.42 -22.13 4.26
C LEU A 155 -0.23 -20.83 3.45
N CYS A 156 -0.35 -19.66 4.09
CA CYS A 156 -0.07 -18.37 3.46
C CYS A 156 1.40 -18.22 3.07
N VAL A 157 2.33 -18.58 3.95
CA VAL A 157 3.78 -18.58 3.64
C VAL A 157 4.09 -19.55 2.50
N ALA A 158 3.54 -20.76 2.55
CA ALA A 158 3.70 -21.75 1.49
C ALA A 158 3.15 -21.24 0.15
N GLY A 159 1.94 -20.68 0.13
CA GLY A 159 1.33 -20.10 -1.07
C GLY A 159 2.14 -18.94 -1.65
N ALA A 160 2.60 -18.02 -0.81
CA ALA A 160 3.48 -16.92 -1.23
C ALA A 160 4.80 -17.43 -1.82
N SER A 161 5.38 -18.48 -1.21
CA SER A 161 6.62 -19.10 -1.67
C SER A 161 6.43 -19.78 -3.04
N VAL A 162 5.33 -20.51 -3.23
CA VAL A 162 4.98 -21.13 -4.53
C VAL A 162 4.79 -20.06 -5.60
N ILE A 163 4.00 -19.01 -5.36
CA ILE A 163 3.80 -17.93 -6.35
C ILE A 163 5.12 -17.25 -6.74
N THR A 164 6.02 -17.09 -5.77
CA THR A 164 7.32 -16.41 -6.00
C THR A 164 8.32 -17.30 -6.74
N LEU A 165 8.38 -18.60 -6.41
CA LEU A 165 9.36 -19.53 -6.96
C LEU A 165 8.88 -20.22 -8.25
N TYR A 166 7.56 -20.32 -8.46
CA TYR A 166 6.98 -20.94 -9.64
C TYR A 166 7.08 -20.00 -10.84
N LYS A 167 8.04 -20.29 -11.72
CA LYS A 167 8.13 -19.65 -13.03
C LYS A 167 7.23 -20.42 -14.01
N GLY A 168 6.01 -19.92 -14.20
CA GLY A 168 5.10 -20.43 -15.23
C GLY A 168 5.62 -20.18 -16.66
N PRO A 169 4.98 -20.77 -17.68
CA PRO A 169 5.34 -20.54 -19.08
C PRO A 169 5.19 -19.06 -19.45
N THR A 170 6.14 -18.52 -20.22
CA THR A 170 6.15 -17.12 -20.64
C THR A 170 5.02 -16.87 -21.65
N ILE A 171 3.96 -16.18 -21.23
CA ILE A 171 2.76 -15.91 -22.06
C ILE A 171 3.01 -14.76 -23.05
N TYR A 172 3.94 -13.86 -22.73
CA TYR A 172 4.28 -12.71 -23.58
C TYR A 172 5.79 -12.46 -23.55
N SER A 173 6.44 -12.58 -24.71
CA SER A 173 7.83 -12.18 -24.94
C SER A 173 7.83 -11.10 -26.01
N PRO A 174 8.09 -9.82 -25.67
CA PRO A 174 8.35 -8.81 -26.68
C PRO A 174 9.58 -9.22 -27.50
N THR A 175 9.51 -9.03 -28.81
CA THR A 175 10.62 -9.33 -29.74
C THR A 175 11.88 -8.55 -29.30
N PRO A 176 13.01 -9.23 -29.04
CA PRO A 176 14.22 -8.53 -28.66
C PRO A 176 14.74 -7.70 -29.84
N PRO A 177 15.22 -6.46 -29.62
CA PRO A 177 15.98 -5.75 -30.64
C PRO A 177 17.25 -6.57 -30.94
N LEU A 178 17.52 -6.74 -32.24
CA LEU A 178 18.70 -7.41 -32.78
C LEU A 178 19.97 -6.76 -32.17
N ASN A 179 20.86 -7.55 -31.54
CA ASN A 179 22.17 -7.19 -30.96
C ASN A 179 22.33 -7.04 -29.42
N ARG A 180 21.79 -7.94 -28.59
CA ARG A 180 22.38 -8.17 -27.26
C ARG A 180 22.58 -9.66 -26.94
N PRO A 181 23.76 -10.07 -26.44
CA PRO A 181 23.98 -11.45 -26.02
C PRO A 181 23.09 -11.78 -24.80
N THR A 182 22.43 -12.93 -24.86
CA THR A 182 21.58 -13.49 -23.81
C THR A 182 22.40 -13.98 -22.63
N PRO A 183 22.20 -13.46 -21.39
CA PRO A 183 22.62 -14.17 -20.21
C PRO A 183 21.51 -15.11 -19.76
N THR A 184 21.87 -16.36 -19.56
CA THR A 184 21.02 -17.47 -19.16
C THR A 184 20.71 -17.42 -17.66
N PHE A 185 20.12 -16.31 -17.19
CA PHE A 185 19.35 -16.17 -15.95
C PHE A 185 18.60 -14.86 -16.15
N VAL A 186 17.30 -14.85 -15.88
CA VAL A 186 16.44 -13.64 -15.85
C VAL A 186 17.25 -12.44 -15.35
N SER A 187 17.71 -11.57 -16.26
CA SER A 187 18.53 -10.41 -15.90
C SER A 187 17.64 -9.37 -15.23
N LEU A 188 17.45 -9.56 -13.93
CA LEU A 188 16.73 -8.69 -13.00
C LEU A 188 17.59 -7.50 -12.54
N GLY A 189 18.79 -7.31 -13.07
CA GLY A 189 19.71 -6.28 -12.59
C GLY A 189 20.86 -5.98 -13.54
N ASP A 190 20.57 -5.53 -14.76
CA ASP A 190 21.62 -5.04 -15.66
C ASP A 190 21.24 -3.70 -16.32
N ALA A 191 21.03 -2.72 -15.45
CA ALA A 191 21.28 -1.33 -15.75
C ALA A 191 22.47 -0.91 -14.89
N GLU A 192 23.56 -0.46 -15.51
CA GLU A 192 24.72 0.15 -14.84
C GLU A 192 24.23 1.03 -13.66
N GLY A 193 24.63 0.68 -12.44
CA GLY A 193 24.40 1.50 -11.24
C GLY A 193 23.26 1.09 -10.27
N LYS A 194 22.46 0.06 -10.55
CA LYS A 194 21.37 -0.38 -9.64
C LYS A 194 21.76 -1.59 -8.77
N ASN A 195 21.65 -1.45 -7.44
CA ASN A 195 22.04 -2.50 -6.49
C ASN A 195 20.83 -3.36 -6.10
N TRP A 196 20.67 -4.50 -6.77
CA TRP A 196 19.56 -5.44 -6.54
C TRP A 196 19.45 -5.89 -5.07
N THR A 197 20.57 -6.17 -4.40
CA THR A 197 20.60 -6.60 -3.00
C THR A 197 20.05 -5.51 -2.08
N LEU A 198 20.42 -4.25 -2.32
CA LEU A 198 19.88 -3.11 -1.58
C LEU A 198 18.37 -2.94 -1.85
N GLY A 199 17.93 -3.17 -3.09
CA GLY A 199 16.52 -3.20 -3.46
C GLY A 199 15.72 -4.25 -2.68
N CYS A 200 16.25 -5.47 -2.55
CA CYS A 200 15.65 -6.52 -1.72
C CYS A 200 15.54 -6.10 -0.25
N LEU A 201 16.60 -5.51 0.32
CA LEU A 201 16.59 -5.06 1.71
C LEU A 201 15.54 -3.97 1.96
N TYR A 202 15.43 -2.99 1.06
CA TYR A 202 14.37 -1.99 1.14
C TYR A 202 12.99 -2.61 1.04
N LEU A 203 12.75 -3.55 0.11
CA LEU A 203 11.43 -4.20 0.02
C LEU A 203 11.09 -5.06 1.24
N ILE A 204 12.07 -5.67 1.92
CA ILE A 204 11.85 -6.31 3.23
C ILE A 204 11.44 -5.25 4.26
N GLY A 205 12.11 -4.10 4.29
CA GLY A 205 11.76 -2.96 5.14
C GLY A 205 10.34 -2.44 4.86
N HIS A 206 9.92 -2.41 3.59
CA HIS A 206 8.56 -2.08 3.18
C HIS A 206 7.53 -3.08 3.76
N CYS A 207 7.74 -4.39 3.58
CA CYS A 207 6.85 -5.42 4.14
C CYS A 207 6.76 -5.34 5.67
N LEU A 208 7.89 -5.16 6.36
CA LEU A 208 7.94 -4.98 7.81
C LEU A 208 7.17 -3.73 8.26
N SER A 209 7.30 -2.63 7.53
CA SER A 209 6.62 -1.37 7.82
C SER A 209 5.11 -1.49 7.60
N TRP A 210 4.68 -2.13 6.52
CA TRP A 210 3.25 -2.39 6.27
C TRP A 210 2.65 -3.27 7.36
N SER A 211 3.29 -4.41 7.68
CA SER A 211 2.86 -5.25 8.81
C SER A 211 2.85 -4.46 10.12
N GLY A 212 3.90 -3.68 10.37
CA GLY A 212 4.05 -2.68 11.44
C GLY A 212 2.78 -1.87 11.63
N TRP A 213 2.41 -1.17 10.56
CA TRP A 213 1.25 -0.31 10.50
C TRP A 213 -0.06 -1.06 10.77
N LEU A 214 -0.28 -2.22 10.13
CA LEU A 214 -1.52 -3.01 10.33
C LEU A 214 -1.71 -3.41 11.80
N VAL A 215 -0.64 -3.88 12.46
CA VAL A 215 -0.72 -4.34 13.85
C VAL A 215 -0.87 -3.17 14.82
N LEU A 216 -0.17 -2.05 14.58
CA LEU A 216 -0.26 -0.85 15.43
C LEU A 216 -1.57 -0.08 15.24
N GLN A 217 -2.16 -0.13 14.05
CA GLN A 217 -3.42 0.55 13.75
C GLN A 217 -4.61 -0.06 14.50
N ALA A 218 -4.64 -1.38 14.68
CA ALA A 218 -5.73 -2.09 15.34
C ALA A 218 -6.05 -1.57 16.76
N PRO A 219 -5.09 -1.44 17.71
CA PRO A 219 -5.37 -0.89 19.03
C PRO A 219 -5.72 0.61 19.01
N VAL A 220 -5.20 1.38 18.05
CA VAL A 220 -5.54 2.80 17.89
C VAL A 220 -7.01 2.94 17.49
N LEU A 221 -7.48 2.18 16.49
CA LEU A 221 -8.87 2.20 16.04
C LEU A 221 -9.86 1.70 17.09
N LYS A 222 -9.43 0.87 18.05
CA LYS A 222 -10.27 0.50 19.21
C LYS A 222 -10.52 1.68 20.16
N LYS A 223 -9.53 2.58 20.30
CA LYS A 223 -9.63 3.77 21.16
C LYS A 223 -10.20 4.99 20.43
N TYR A 224 -10.02 5.03 19.11
CA TYR A 224 -10.44 6.12 18.24
C TYR A 224 -11.20 5.53 17.04
N PRO A 225 -12.52 5.29 17.16
CA PRO A 225 -13.31 4.51 16.20
C PRO A 225 -13.64 5.25 14.88
N ALA A 226 -12.98 6.36 14.58
CA ALA A 226 -13.17 7.16 13.36
C ALA A 226 -12.04 6.85 12.35
N ARG A 227 -12.28 5.90 11.45
CA ARG A 227 -11.28 5.31 10.53
C ARG A 227 -10.76 6.31 9.51
N LEU A 228 -11.63 7.08 8.86
CA LEU A 228 -11.25 8.10 7.87
C LEU A 228 -10.44 9.21 8.52
N SER A 229 -10.79 9.58 9.75
CA SER A 229 -10.08 10.58 10.56
C SER A 229 -8.69 10.10 10.94
N VAL A 230 -8.54 8.85 11.42
CA VAL A 230 -7.22 8.28 11.72
C VAL A 230 -6.34 8.23 10.47
N THR A 231 -6.90 7.80 9.34
CA THR A 231 -6.15 7.80 8.06
C THR A 231 -5.78 9.22 7.64
N SER A 232 -6.68 10.20 7.75
CA SER A 232 -6.39 11.60 7.42
C SER A 232 -5.29 12.18 8.30
N TYR A 233 -5.31 11.92 9.61
CA TYR A 233 -4.22 12.32 10.51
C TYR A 233 -2.90 11.63 10.16
N THR A 234 -2.94 10.36 9.79
CA THR A 234 -1.77 9.59 9.38
C THR A 234 -1.18 10.15 8.08
N CYS A 235 -2.01 10.48 7.08
CA CYS A 235 -1.58 11.15 5.85
C CYS A 235 -1.01 12.55 6.11
N PHE A 236 -1.64 13.33 7.00
CA PHE A 236 -1.15 14.66 7.38
C PHE A 236 0.24 14.60 8.03
N PHE A 237 0.44 13.74 9.03
CA PHE A 237 1.76 13.57 9.65
C PHE A 237 2.78 12.97 8.69
N GLY A 238 2.37 12.03 7.83
CA GLY A 238 3.24 11.43 6.82
C GLY A 238 3.70 12.46 5.78
N LEU A 239 2.81 13.35 5.37
CA LEU A 239 3.13 14.50 4.51
C LEU A 239 4.19 15.39 5.17
N ILE A 240 4.00 15.78 6.45
CA ILE A 240 4.99 16.59 7.18
C ILE A 240 6.33 15.87 7.25
N GLN A 241 6.34 14.58 7.59
CA GLN A 241 7.58 13.79 7.69
C GLN A 241 8.32 13.73 6.35
N PHE A 242 7.61 13.47 5.24
CA PHE A 242 8.22 13.48 3.92
C PHE A 242 8.69 14.87 3.48
N LEU A 243 7.95 15.94 3.77
CA LEU A 243 8.38 17.31 3.50
C LEU A 243 9.65 17.66 4.27
N VAL A 244 9.76 17.26 5.53
CA VAL A 244 10.97 17.45 6.34
C VAL A 244 12.14 16.68 5.72
N ILE A 245 11.95 15.41 5.36
CA ILE A 245 13.00 14.61 4.71
C ILE A 245 13.42 15.23 3.37
N ALA A 246 12.45 15.64 2.55
CA ALA A 246 12.69 16.26 1.26
C ALA A 246 13.41 17.61 1.39
N ALA A 247 13.11 18.42 2.41
CA ALA A 247 13.81 19.67 2.65
C ALA A 247 15.33 19.48 2.88
N PHE A 248 15.74 18.34 3.46
CA PHE A 248 17.16 18.02 3.66
C PHE A 248 17.79 17.28 2.48
N ALA A 249 17.05 16.37 1.85
CA ALA A 249 17.56 15.43 0.86
C ALA A 249 17.35 15.87 -0.60
N GLU A 250 16.30 16.64 -0.88
CA GLU A 250 15.94 17.12 -2.23
C GLU A 250 16.14 18.64 -2.30
N ARG A 251 17.36 19.05 -2.63
CA ARG A 251 17.74 20.47 -2.70
C ARG A 251 17.48 21.10 -4.06
N ASP A 252 17.21 20.29 -5.09
CA ASP A 252 16.95 20.77 -6.44
C ASP A 252 15.47 21.18 -6.59
N PRO A 253 15.15 22.46 -6.85
CA PRO A 253 13.78 22.90 -7.11
C PRO A 253 13.15 22.26 -8.34
N GLN A 254 13.95 21.82 -9.32
CA GLN A 254 13.43 21.17 -10.53
C GLN A 254 12.73 19.85 -10.21
N ALA A 255 13.16 19.14 -9.17
CA ALA A 255 12.53 17.89 -8.73
C ALA A 255 11.06 18.04 -8.31
N TRP A 256 10.62 19.28 -8.01
CA TRP A 256 9.25 19.60 -7.61
C TRP A 256 8.35 19.99 -8.78
N MET A 257 8.92 20.25 -9.96
CA MET A 257 8.17 20.65 -11.14
C MET A 257 7.72 19.44 -11.95
N PHE A 258 6.53 19.55 -12.57
CA PHE A 258 6.04 18.55 -13.52
C PHE A 258 6.54 18.91 -14.92
N HIS A 259 7.22 17.98 -15.59
CA HIS A 259 7.79 18.20 -16.92
C HIS A 259 6.90 17.61 -18.03
N SER A 260 6.00 16.68 -17.69
CA SER A 260 5.13 16.04 -18.67
C SER A 260 3.74 15.70 -18.11
N GLY A 261 2.75 15.60 -19.00
CA GLY A 261 1.41 15.09 -18.64
C GLY A 261 1.43 13.64 -18.15
N GLY A 262 2.44 12.86 -18.57
CA GLY A 262 2.67 11.50 -18.08
C GLY A 262 3.02 11.48 -16.59
N GLU A 263 3.90 12.36 -16.13
CA GLU A 263 4.24 12.51 -14.71
C GLU A 263 3.00 12.81 -13.87
N LEU A 264 2.19 13.78 -14.31
CA LEU A 264 0.95 14.14 -13.62
C LEU A 264 -0.03 12.97 -13.56
N PHE A 265 -0.22 12.23 -14.67
CA PHE A 265 -1.08 11.04 -14.68
C PHE A 265 -0.60 9.98 -13.68
N THR A 266 0.71 9.72 -13.63
CA THR A 266 1.25 8.72 -12.70
C THR A 266 1.03 9.10 -11.25
N ILE A 267 1.08 10.39 -10.91
CA ILE A 267 0.85 10.90 -9.56
C ILE A 267 -0.64 10.91 -9.20
N LEU A 268 -1.51 11.23 -10.15
CA LEU A 268 -2.97 11.22 -9.93
C LEU A 268 -3.53 9.80 -9.78
N TYR A 269 -2.96 8.83 -10.52
CA TYR A 269 -3.37 7.43 -10.41
C TYR A 269 -2.92 6.80 -9.08
N ALA A 270 -1.73 7.17 -8.60
CA ALA A 270 -1.03 6.50 -7.52
C ALA A 270 -1.57 6.87 -6.13
#